data_AF-A0A6M3XW24-F1
#
_entry.id   AF-A0A6M3XW24-F1
#
_cell.length_a   1.000
_cell.length_b   1.000
_cell.length_c   1.000
_cell.angle_alpha   90.00
_cell.angle_beta   90.00
_cell.angle_gamma   90.00
#
_symmetry.space_group_name_H-M   'P 1'
#
loop_
_entity.id
_entity.type
_entity.pdbx_description
1 polymer ?
#
loop_
_entity_poly.entity_id
_entity_poly.type
_entity_poly.pdbx_seq_one_letter_code
_entity_poly.pdbx_strand_id
1 'polypeptide(L)' 'MKIDNDVANVLVNSNVDKNYLYLPQEQLERNLYVRVNKVLKSMGGKWNRKLKSQKGGEKGEDTVK' A
#
# COMPACT_ATOMS: atom_id res chain seq x y z
N MET A 1 2.39 7.66 -13.53
CA MET A 1 1.86 6.31 -13.23
C MET A 1 0.34 6.42 -13.20
N LYS A 2 -0.40 5.71 -14.05
CA LYS A 2 -1.86 5.65 -13.93
C LYS A 2 -2.19 4.58 -12.87
N ILE A 3 -2.93 4.96 -11.84
CA ILE A 3 -3.42 4.03 -10.83
C ILE A 3 -4.78 3.53 -11.34
N ASP A 4 -4.94 2.21 -11.47
CA ASP A 4 -6.24 1.61 -11.81
C ASP A 4 -7.25 1.91 -10.71
N ASN A 5 -8.52 2.13 -11.09
CA ASN A 5 -9.60 2.34 -10.11
C ASN A 5 -9.72 1.19 -9.12
N ASP A 6 -9.50 -0.06 -9.55
CA ASP A 6 -9.48 -1.22 -8.66
C ASP A 6 -8.39 -1.11 -7.59
N VAL A 7 -7.19 -0.64 -7.99
CA VAL A 7 -6.07 -0.44 -7.07
C VAL A 7 -6.39 0.70 -6.10
N ALA A 8 -6.97 1.79 -6.60
CA ALA A 8 -7.39 2.92 -5.76
C ALA A 8 -8.45 2.49 -4.75
N ASN A 9 -9.46 1.71 -5.17
CA ASN A 9 -10.50 1.18 -4.29
C ASN A 9 -9.92 0.29 -3.19
N VAL A 10 -8.94 -0.57 -3.51
CA VAL A 10 -8.24 -1.37 -2.49
C VAL A 10 -7.50 -0.47 -1.50
N LEU A 11 -6.80 0.55 -1.97
CA LEU A 11 -6.06 1.47 -1.11
C LEU A 11 -6.99 2.28 -0.20
N VAL A 12 -8.16 2.69 -0.69
CA VAL A 12 -9.20 3.37 0.11
C VAL A 12 -9.77 2.45 1.20
N ASN A 13 -9.96 1.16 0.89
CA ASN A 13 -10.39 0.16 1.86
C ASN A 13 -9.23 -0.41 2.71
N SER A 14 -7.99 -0.01 2.43
CA SER A 14 -6.81 -0.42 3.19
C SER A 14 -6.73 0.40 4.48
N ASN A 15 -6.32 -0.24 5.56
CA ASN A 15 -6.08 0.45 6.81
C ASN A 15 -4.63 0.92 6.84
N VAL A 16 -4.39 2.20 7.12
CA VAL A 16 -3.03 2.72 7.33
C VAL A 16 -2.86 2.98 8.81
N ASP A 17 -2.01 2.19 9.47
CA ASP A 17 -1.60 2.42 10.85
C ASP A 17 -0.13 2.83 10.88
N LYS A 18 0.12 4.05 11.38
CA LYS A 18 1.43 4.69 11.42
C LYS A 18 2.11 4.67 10.03
N ASN A 19 3.18 3.89 9.91
CA ASN A 19 3.97 3.70 8.69
C ASN A 19 3.66 2.37 8.02
N TYR A 20 2.53 1.72 8.31
CA TYR A 20 2.15 0.44 7.72
C TYR A 20 0.78 0.54 7.06
N LEU A 21 0.72 0.12 5.79
CA LEU A 21 -0.50 -0.08 5.04
C LEU A 21 -0.88 -1.56 5.11
N TYR A 22 -2.05 -1.83 5.65
CA TYR A 22 -2.68 -3.13 5.78
C TYR A 22 -3.74 -3.24 4.69
N LEU A 23 -3.57 -4.24 3.82
CA LEU A 23 -4.61 -4.55 2.86
C LEU A 23 -5.86 -5.05 3.59
N PRO A 24 -7.05 -4.78 3.04
CA PRO A 24 -8.30 -5.27 3.61
C PRO A 24 -8.25 -6.80 3.72
N GLN A 25 -8.92 -7.35 4.74
CA GLN A 25 -8.93 -8.79 4.99
C GLN A 25 -9.72 -9.59 3.94
N GLU A 26 -10.36 -8.91 3.01
CA GLU A 26 -11.03 -9.51 1.86
C GLU A 26 -10.03 -10.19 0.91
N GLN A 27 -10.50 -11.26 0.26
CA GLN A 27 -9.68 -12.06 -0.63
C GLN A 27 -9.46 -11.30 -1.93
N LEU A 28 -8.34 -10.58 -2.02
CA LEU A 28 -7.95 -9.91 -3.24
C LEU A 28 -7.64 -10.92 -4.34
N GLU A 29 -8.20 -10.66 -5.52
CA GLU A 29 -7.82 -11.32 -6.77
C GLU A 29 -6.30 -11.26 -6.98
N ARG A 30 -5.69 -12.37 -7.42
CA ARG A 30 -4.22 -12.47 -7.53
C ARG A 30 -3.65 -11.38 -8.41
N ASN A 31 -4.33 -11.06 -9.50
CA ASN A 31 -3.94 -9.99 -10.42
C ASN A 31 -4.05 -8.60 -9.79
N LEU A 32 -5.06 -8.37 -8.94
CA LEU A 32 -5.24 -7.10 -8.23
C LEU A 32 -4.14 -6.92 -7.18
N TYR A 33 -3.85 -7.96 -6.40
CA TYR A 33 -2.75 -7.96 -5.44
C TYR A 33 -1.39 -7.67 -6.08
N VAL A 34 -1.09 -8.28 -7.24
CA VAL A 34 0.17 -8.04 -7.96
C VAL A 34 0.28 -6.57 -8.42
N ARG A 35 -0.83 -5.99 -8.90
CA ARG A 35 -0.89 -4.57 -9.30
C ARG A 35 -0.67 -3.64 -8.11
N VAL A 36 -1.40 -3.85 -7.01
CA VAL A 36 -1.25 -3.07 -5.76
C VAL A 36 0.20 -3.16 -5.24
N ASN A 37 0.76 -4.36 -5.14
CA ASN A 37 2.14 -4.57 -4.71
C ASN A 37 3.16 -3.86 -5.62
N LYS A 38 2.91 -3.79 -6.93
CA LYS A 38 3.78 -3.04 -7.86
C LYS A 38 3.75 -1.54 -7.54
N VAL A 39 2.56 -0.98 -7.31
CA VAL A 39 2.40 0.44 -6.92
C VAL A 39 3.13 0.73 -5.62
N LEU A 40 2.91 -0.11 -4.61
CA LEU A 40 3.51 0.13 -3.31
C LEU A 40 5.04 -0.06 -3.33
N LYS A 41 5.57 -1.00 -4.13
CA LYS A 41 7.02 -1.11 -4.38
C LYS A 41 7.59 0.12 -5.09
N SER A 42 6.86 0.66 -6.06
CA SER A 42 7.25 1.93 -6.73
C SER A 42 7.26 3.11 -5.76
N MET A 43 6.42 3.09 -4.72
CA MET A 43 6.43 4.07 -3.62
C MET A 43 7.55 3.86 -2.60
N GLY A 44 8.42 2.85 -2.78
CA GLY A 44 9.58 2.62 -1.92
C GLY A 44 9.31 1.77 -0.67
N GLY A 45 8.12 1.20 -0.53
CA GLY A 45 7.82 0.34 0.62
C GLY A 45 8.38 -1.07 0.47
N LYS A 46 8.80 -1.67 1.60
CA LYS A 46 9.11 -3.10 1.69
C LYS A 46 7.83 -3.86 2.05
N TRP A 47 7.43 -4.80 1.20
CA TRP A 47 6.29 -5.68 1.47
C TRP A 47 6.65 -6.76 2.48
N ASN A 48 5.91 -6.85 3.58
CA ASN A 48 6.08 -7.91 4.57
C ASN A 48 4.99 -8.99 4.40
N ARG A 49 5.37 -10.11 3.79
CA ARG A 49 4.46 -11.26 3.53
C ARG A 49 3.83 -11.85 4.79
N LYS A 50 4.49 -11.75 5.95
CA LYS A 50 3.98 -12.32 7.21
C LYS A 50 2.83 -11.51 7.79
N LEU A 51 2.94 -10.19 7.70
CA LEU A 51 1.95 -9.26 8.23
C LEU A 51 0.87 -8.90 7.20
N LYS A 52 1.01 -9.37 5.95
CA LYS A 52 0.25 -8.90 4.78
C LYS A 52 0.19 -7.36 4.73
N SER A 53 1.26 -6.70 5.16
CA SER A 53 1.34 -5.26 5.28
C SER A 53 2.58 -4.71 4.58
N GLN A 54 2.45 -3.49 4.06
CA GLN A 54 3.50 -2.74 3.41
C GLN A 54 3.94 -1.62 4.34
N LYS A 55 5.25 -1.45 4.60
CA LYS A 55 5.71 -0.21 5.24
C LYS A 55 5.53 0.95 4.23
N GLY A 56 4.69 1.92 4.53
CA GLY A 56 4.59 3.19 3.80
C GLY A 56 5.96 3.86 3.79
N GLY A 57 6.44 4.20 2.59
CA GLY A 57 7.71 4.90 2.44
C GLY A 57 7.60 6.29 3.04
N GLU A 58 8.31 6.52 4.14
CA GLU A 58 8.53 7.86 4.68
C GLU A 58 9.32 8.67 3.64
N LYS A 59 8.65 9.57 2.92
CA LYS A 59 9.29 10.74 2.32
C LYS A 59 8.52 11.99 2.72
N GLY A 60 8.95 12.55 3.85
CA GLY A 60 8.89 13.96 4.22
C GLY A 60 7.52 14.57 4.45
N GLU A 61 7.20 14.84 5.71
CA GLU A 61 6.47 16.06 6.09
C GLU A 61 7.29 16.81 7.14
N ASP A 62 7.63 18.05 6.77
CA ASP A 62 8.04 19.23 7.53
C ASP A 62 9.19 19.20 8.56
N THR A 63 10.29 19.83 8.15
CA THR A 63 10.88 20.92 8.94
C THR A 63 9.79 21.92 9.35
N VAL A 64 9.25 21.82 10.56
CA VAL A 64 8.84 22.99 11.38
C VAL A 64 8.92 22.58 12.86
N LYS A 65 10.08 22.77 13.49
CA LYS A 65 10.37 23.80 14.50
C LYS A 65 11.83 23.70 14.93
#